data_AF-A0A1F7V7S8-F1
#
_entry.id   AF-A0A1F7V7S8-F1
#
_cell.length_a   1.000
_cell.length_b   1.000
_cell.length_c   1.000
_cell.angle_alpha   90.00
_cell.angle_beta   90.00
_cell.angle_gamma   90.00
#
_symmetry.space_group_name_H-M   'P 1'
#
loop_
_entity.id
_entity.type
_entity.pdbx_description
1 polymer ?
#
loop_
_entity_poly.entity_id
_entity_poly.type
_entity_poly.pdbx_seq_one_letter_code
_entity_poly.pdbx_strand_id
1 'polypeptide(L)'
;MATIIQLFAKRLNPPRIMLFDHRNTASSAWSKHIGQKLPLVHVYHGEFGDLARDTDAIVVPTNNAGVMAKEFVDYFGDPVLERRLKSMIRSRFSDKLLLGQAVLVETSSQQFPYVICTPFVRSDGVRGNEPTNAYVATRAIMDLWRFGLYRRRIIRRLLKSIAMPFLAPDTGTFSMDTVAKEQLRALEETYSAYSETQRRHPYLSLVPDISKV
;
A
#
# COMPACT_ATOMS: atom_id res chain seq x y z
N MET A 1 22.55 18.66 -16.56
CA MET A 1 21.54 18.99 -15.52
C MET A 1 20.20 18.46 -16.01
N ALA A 2 19.77 17.28 -15.57
CA ALA A 2 18.48 16.73 -15.98
C ALA A 2 17.36 17.51 -15.28
N THR A 3 16.52 18.21 -16.04
CA THR A 3 15.38 18.97 -15.51
C THR A 3 14.47 18.03 -14.73
N ILE A 4 13.90 18.48 -13.60
CA ILE A 4 12.95 17.73 -12.74
C ILE A 4 11.88 16.97 -13.56
N ILE A 5 11.48 17.52 -14.71
CA ILE A 5 10.51 16.92 -15.65
C ILE A 5 10.99 15.56 -16.21
N GLN A 6 12.29 15.38 -16.47
CA GLN A 6 12.85 14.13 -17.04
C GLN A 6 12.84 12.96 -16.05
N LEU A 7 12.86 13.22 -14.73
CA LEU A 7 12.68 12.19 -13.70
C LEU A 7 11.26 11.59 -13.66
N PHE A 8 10.28 12.22 -14.34
CA PHE A 8 8.90 11.72 -14.38
C PHE A 8 8.51 11.04 -15.70
N ALA A 9 9.40 11.01 -16.69
CA ALA A 9 9.05 10.82 -18.09
C ALA A 9 8.99 9.36 -18.60
N LYS A 10 8.56 8.41 -17.76
CA LYS A 10 8.05 7.10 -18.24
C LYS A 10 6.54 7.06 -18.03
N ARG A 11 5.85 6.37 -18.94
CA ARG A 11 4.42 5.99 -18.86
C ARG A 11 4.06 5.68 -17.40
N LEU A 12 3.36 6.62 -16.77
CA LEU A 12 2.91 6.56 -15.39
C LEU A 12 1.75 5.56 -15.35
N ASN A 13 2.04 4.26 -15.22
CA ASN A 13 0.99 3.30 -14.90
C ASN A 13 0.81 3.26 -13.37
N PRO A 14 -0.44 3.25 -12.86
CA PRO A 14 -0.68 2.88 -11.47
C PRO A 14 -0.14 1.46 -11.19
N PRO A 15 0.16 1.11 -9.94
CA PRO A 15 0.65 -0.23 -9.65
C PRO A 15 -0.49 -1.23 -9.87
N ARG A 16 -0.16 -2.50 -10.08
CA ARG A 16 -1.15 -3.57 -9.89
C ARG A 16 -1.42 -3.71 -8.39
N ILE A 17 -2.68 -3.66 -7.98
CA ILE A 17 -3.07 -3.89 -6.59
C ILE A 17 -3.75 -5.25 -6.49
N MET A 18 -3.25 -6.10 -5.60
CA MET A 18 -3.92 -7.33 -5.22
C MET A 18 -4.56 -7.12 -3.84
N LEU A 19 -5.87 -6.86 -3.82
CA LEU A 19 -6.64 -6.85 -2.58
C LEU A 19 -6.84 -8.29 -2.13
N PHE A 20 -6.49 -8.60 -0.88
CA PHE A 20 -6.60 -9.96 -0.39
C PHE A 20 -7.20 -10.04 1.02
N ASP A 21 -7.89 -11.13 1.28
CA ASP A 21 -8.33 -11.52 2.60
C ASP A 21 -8.65 -13.02 2.61
N HIS A 22 -8.48 -13.70 3.74
CA HIS A 22 -8.88 -15.11 3.89
C HIS A 22 -10.39 -15.26 4.08
N ARG A 23 -11.09 -14.18 4.43
CA ARG A 23 -12.54 -14.14 4.63
C ARG A 23 -13.25 -13.89 3.30
N ASN A 24 -14.20 -14.75 2.98
CA ASN A 24 -15.03 -14.59 1.80
C ASN A 24 -15.88 -13.30 1.84
N THR A 25 -16.27 -12.85 3.04
CA THR A 25 -17.07 -11.63 3.23
C THR A 25 -16.34 -10.36 2.77
N ALA A 26 -15.05 -10.22 3.08
CA ALA A 26 -14.21 -9.12 2.63
C ALA A 26 -13.99 -9.16 1.10
N SER A 27 -13.64 -10.34 0.57
CA SER A 27 -13.44 -10.55 -0.87
C SER A 27 -14.71 -10.27 -1.68
N SER A 28 -15.86 -10.73 -1.19
CA SER A 28 -17.17 -10.45 -1.78
C SER A 28 -17.51 -8.96 -1.73
N ALA A 29 -17.21 -8.28 -0.62
CA ALA A 29 -17.46 -6.84 -0.47
C ALA A 29 -16.68 -6.02 -1.50
N TRP A 30 -15.38 -6.27 -1.69
CA TRP A 30 -14.63 -5.59 -2.75
C TRP A 30 -15.16 -5.93 -4.15
N SER A 31 -15.42 -7.22 -4.42
CA SER A 31 -15.88 -7.67 -5.74
C SER A 31 -17.20 -7.03 -6.16
N LYS A 32 -18.07 -6.67 -5.20
CA LYS A 32 -19.33 -5.98 -5.45
C LYS A 32 -19.15 -4.51 -5.85
N HIS A 33 -18.10 -3.85 -5.37
CA HIS A 33 -17.90 -2.40 -5.55
C HIS A 33 -16.76 -2.05 -6.50
N ILE A 34 -15.91 -3.01 -6.86
CA ILE A 34 -14.79 -2.77 -7.77
C ILE A 34 -15.31 -2.39 -9.16
N GLY A 35 -15.05 -1.14 -9.55
CA GLY A 35 -15.53 -0.57 -10.80
C GLY A 35 -14.49 -0.60 -11.92
N GLN A 36 -14.94 -0.28 -13.14
CA GLN A 36 -14.09 -0.19 -14.34
C GLN A 36 -12.95 0.84 -14.23
N LYS A 37 -13.05 1.80 -13.29
CA LYS A 37 -12.00 2.81 -13.01
C LYS A 37 -10.74 2.21 -12.38
N LEU A 38 -10.80 0.97 -11.92
CA LEU A 38 -9.72 0.25 -11.24
C LEU A 38 -9.24 -0.98 -12.04
N PRO A 39 -8.80 -0.82 -13.31
CA PRO A 39 -8.53 -1.95 -14.20
C PRO A 39 -7.33 -2.82 -13.80
N LEU A 40 -6.50 -2.35 -12.86
CA LEU A 40 -5.33 -3.08 -12.34
C LEU A 40 -5.50 -3.46 -10.86
N VAL A 41 -6.72 -3.38 -10.33
CA VAL A 41 -7.05 -3.85 -9.00
C VAL A 41 -7.72 -5.21 -9.15
N HIS A 42 -7.22 -6.19 -8.42
CA HIS A 42 -7.72 -7.56 -8.42
C HIS A 42 -8.06 -7.97 -6.98
N VAL A 43 -9.04 -8.84 -6.84
CA VAL A 43 -9.42 -9.42 -5.54
C VAL A 43 -8.97 -10.86 -5.49
N TYR A 44 -8.30 -11.24 -4.40
CA TYR A 44 -7.85 -12.59 -4.14
C TYR A 44 -8.41 -13.06 -2.78
N HIS A 45 -9.20 -14.13 -2.82
CA HIS A 45 -9.68 -14.80 -1.62
C HIS A 45 -8.71 -15.93 -1.27
N GLY A 46 -7.95 -15.77 -0.20
CA GLY A 46 -6.95 -16.76 0.20
C GLY A 46 -5.88 -16.18 1.14
N GLU A 47 -4.83 -16.96 1.36
CA GLU A 47 -3.71 -16.59 2.22
C GLU A 47 -2.69 -15.75 1.46
N PHE A 48 -2.10 -14.78 2.15
CA PHE A 48 -1.16 -13.87 1.48
C PHE A 48 0.13 -14.55 1.01
N GLY A 49 0.50 -15.70 1.59
CA GLY A 49 1.68 -16.47 1.18
C GLY A 49 1.65 -16.85 -0.30
N ASP A 50 0.46 -17.07 -0.86
CA ASP A 50 0.28 -17.42 -2.27
C ASP A 50 0.56 -16.25 -3.22
N LEU A 51 0.56 -15.02 -2.70
CA LEU A 51 0.76 -13.78 -3.48
C LEU A 51 2.22 -13.38 -3.65
N ALA A 52 3.14 -14.06 -2.95
CA ALA A 52 4.57 -13.75 -2.95
C ALA A 52 5.18 -13.73 -4.36
N ARG A 53 4.73 -14.61 -5.26
CA ARG A 53 5.28 -14.71 -6.61
C ARG A 53 4.82 -13.59 -7.55
N ASP A 54 3.75 -12.91 -7.19
CA ASP A 54 3.06 -11.94 -8.04
C ASP A 54 3.15 -10.50 -7.52
N THR A 55 3.75 -10.26 -6.36
CA THR A 55 3.75 -8.94 -5.74
C THR A 55 5.14 -8.49 -5.28
N ASP A 56 5.50 -7.25 -5.62
CA ASP A 56 6.81 -6.68 -5.23
C ASP A 56 6.85 -6.26 -3.77
N ALA A 57 5.68 -5.96 -3.20
CA ALA A 57 5.52 -5.62 -1.79
C ALA A 57 4.16 -6.07 -1.25
N ILE A 58 4.12 -6.32 0.05
CA ILE A 58 2.89 -6.56 0.80
C ILE A 58 2.68 -5.47 1.85
N VAL A 59 1.44 -5.03 2.00
CA VAL A 59 1.05 -4.13 3.08
C VAL A 59 0.93 -4.94 4.37
N VAL A 60 1.63 -4.49 5.40
CA VAL A 60 1.54 -5.03 6.76
C VAL A 60 0.79 -4.01 7.63
N PRO A 61 -0.45 -4.31 8.04
CA PRO A 61 -1.20 -3.45 8.94
C PRO A 61 -0.51 -3.36 10.30
N THR A 62 -0.40 -2.16 10.85
CA THR A 62 0.18 -1.94 12.18
C THR A 62 -0.70 -1.05 13.04
N ASN A 63 -0.34 -0.89 14.31
CA ASN A 63 -0.76 0.27 15.09
C ASN A 63 0.26 1.43 14.93
N ASN A 64 -0.05 2.59 15.52
CA ASN A 64 0.83 3.77 15.48
C ASN A 64 2.18 3.62 16.21
N ALA A 65 2.39 2.55 16.97
CA ALA A 65 3.68 2.21 17.60
C ALA A 65 4.51 1.21 16.77
N GLY A 66 4.00 0.78 15.60
CA GLY A 66 4.66 -0.19 14.73
C GLY A 66 4.62 -1.62 15.24
N VAL A 67 3.61 -1.99 16.03
CA VAL A 67 3.32 -3.41 16.32
C VAL A 67 2.64 -4.00 15.09
N MET A 68 3.20 -5.07 14.55
CA MET A 68 2.69 -5.78 13.39
C MET A 68 1.62 -6.80 13.80
N ALA A 69 0.69 -7.10 12.91
CA ALA A 69 -0.25 -8.20 13.10
C ALA A 69 0.50 -9.55 13.13
N LYS A 70 0.02 -10.47 13.97
CA LYS A 70 0.76 -11.67 14.39
C LYS A 70 1.08 -12.57 13.20
N GLU A 71 0.15 -12.74 12.28
CA GLU A 71 0.27 -13.57 11.08
C GLU A 71 1.44 -13.14 10.19
N PHE A 72 1.74 -11.84 10.12
CA PHE A 72 2.90 -11.34 9.39
C PHE A 72 4.19 -11.59 10.16
N VAL A 73 4.18 -11.40 11.48
CA VAL A 73 5.35 -11.70 12.34
C VAL A 73 5.73 -13.18 12.22
N ASP A 74 4.73 -14.06 12.28
CA ASP A 74 4.91 -15.51 12.15
C ASP A 74 5.45 -15.87 10.76
N TYR A 75 4.85 -15.33 9.69
CA TYR A 75 5.27 -15.62 8.32
C TYR A 75 6.68 -15.14 8.00
N PHE A 76 7.02 -13.91 8.40
CA PHE A 76 8.36 -13.38 8.17
C PHE A 76 9.39 -14.04 9.08
N GLY A 77 8.95 -14.70 10.16
CA GLY A 77 9.81 -15.41 11.11
C GLY A 77 10.88 -14.52 11.75
N ASP A 78 10.74 -13.20 11.63
CA ASP A 78 11.82 -12.26 11.87
C ASP A 78 11.39 -11.14 12.83
N PRO A 79 11.63 -11.31 14.15
CA PRO A 79 11.49 -10.23 15.13
C PRO A 79 12.36 -9.00 14.80
N VAL A 80 13.37 -9.14 13.93
CA VAL A 80 14.17 -8.01 13.44
C VAL A 80 13.32 -7.10 12.55
N LEU A 81 12.35 -7.60 11.78
CA LEU A 81 11.51 -6.76 10.92
C LEU A 81 10.68 -5.76 11.74
N GLU A 82 9.98 -6.24 12.77
CA GLU A 82 9.23 -5.37 13.67
C GLU A 82 10.17 -4.43 14.46
N ARG A 83 11.31 -4.93 14.93
CA ARG A 83 12.30 -4.07 15.60
C ARG A 83 12.86 -2.98 14.70
N ARG A 84 13.12 -3.27 13.42
CA ARG A 84 13.55 -2.29 12.41
C ARG A 84 12.47 -1.25 12.19
N LEU A 85 11.21 -1.66 12.04
CA LEU A 85 10.07 -0.74 11.95
C LEU A 85 10.00 0.17 13.18
N LYS A 86 10.00 -0.40 14.39
CA LYS A 86 9.97 0.38 15.65
C LYS A 86 11.16 1.32 15.80
N SER A 87 12.36 0.91 15.37
CA SER A 87 13.54 1.77 15.34
C SER A 87 13.40 2.93 14.35
N MET A 88 12.85 2.66 13.17
CA MET A 88 12.56 3.67 12.15
C MET A 88 11.52 4.68 12.65
N ILE A 89 10.46 4.22 13.31
CA ILE A 89 9.41 5.08 13.87
C ILE A 89 10.00 6.02 14.92
N ARG A 90 10.77 5.48 15.88
CA ARG A 90 11.45 6.28 16.92
C ARG A 90 12.38 7.35 16.34
N SER A 91 13.19 6.96 15.35
CA SER A 91 14.19 7.87 14.77
C SER A 91 13.64 8.91 13.79
N ARG A 92 12.49 8.66 13.14
CA ARG A 92 12.02 9.49 12.01
C ARG A 92 10.61 10.06 12.18
N PHE A 93 9.85 9.59 13.16
CA PHE A 93 8.42 9.90 13.29
C PHE A 93 8.04 10.29 14.72
N SER A 94 8.96 10.88 15.50
CA SER A 94 8.69 11.34 16.87
C SER A 94 8.00 10.25 17.72
N ASP A 95 8.52 9.03 17.64
CA ASP A 95 8.03 7.83 18.33
C ASP A 95 6.65 7.27 17.89
N LYS A 96 5.94 7.92 16.96
CA LYS A 96 4.62 7.46 16.49
C LYS A 96 4.44 7.63 14.99
N LEU A 97 4.10 6.54 14.30
CA LEU A 97 3.61 6.60 12.92
C LEU A 97 2.11 6.92 12.97
N LEU A 98 1.71 8.10 12.51
CA LEU A 98 0.32 8.55 12.59
C LEU A 98 -0.56 7.86 11.53
N LEU A 99 -1.88 7.84 11.79
CA LEU A 99 -2.84 7.50 10.73
C LEU A 99 -2.64 8.45 9.55
N GLY A 100 -2.62 7.89 8.34
CA GLY A 100 -2.34 8.65 7.12
C GLY A 100 -0.85 8.68 6.75
N GLN A 101 -0.01 7.97 7.49
CA GLN A 101 1.40 7.76 7.15
C GLN A 101 1.66 6.29 6.85
N ALA A 102 2.59 6.05 5.93
CA ALA A 102 3.07 4.71 5.61
C ALA A 102 4.60 4.74 5.42
N VAL A 103 5.25 3.62 5.69
CA VAL A 103 6.70 3.47 5.51
C VAL A 103 7.04 2.19 4.77
N LEU A 104 8.09 2.23 3.95
CA LEU A 104 8.63 1.05 3.28
C LEU A 104 9.77 0.47 4.12
N VAL A 105 9.72 -0.84 4.38
CA VAL A 105 10.77 -1.58 5.06
C VAL A 105 11.20 -2.75 4.18
N GLU A 106 12.51 -2.91 3.99
CA GLU A 106 13.08 -4.07 3.30
C GLU A 106 13.13 -5.26 4.27
N THR A 107 12.73 -6.43 3.76
CA THR A 107 12.75 -7.68 4.52
C THR A 107 13.99 -8.51 4.16
N SER A 108 14.21 -9.60 4.89
CA SER A 108 15.15 -10.67 4.50
C SER A 108 14.50 -11.75 3.64
N SER A 109 13.18 -11.66 3.39
CA SER A 109 12.42 -12.66 2.65
C SER A 109 12.64 -12.49 1.15
N GLN A 110 12.99 -13.60 0.47
CA GLN A 110 13.02 -13.65 -0.99
C GLN A 110 11.61 -13.53 -1.60
N GLN A 111 10.59 -13.95 -0.85
CA GLN A 111 9.19 -13.97 -1.29
C GLN A 111 8.57 -12.57 -1.28
N PHE A 112 8.86 -11.77 -0.25
CA PHE A 112 8.39 -10.39 -0.15
C PHE A 112 9.55 -9.48 0.22
N PRO A 113 10.35 -9.00 -0.76
CA PRO A 113 11.54 -8.20 -0.49
C PRO A 113 11.24 -6.89 0.24
N TYR A 114 10.00 -6.39 0.11
CA TYR A 114 9.55 -5.18 0.76
C TYR A 114 8.19 -5.36 1.44
N VAL A 115 8.02 -4.67 2.57
CA VAL A 115 6.73 -4.47 3.22
C VAL A 115 6.41 -2.99 3.31
N ILE A 116 5.14 -2.64 3.11
CA ILE A 116 4.62 -1.31 3.39
C ILE A 116 3.88 -1.37 4.72
N CYS A 117 4.41 -0.71 5.74
CA CYS A 117 3.78 -0.66 7.05
C CYS A 117 2.92 0.61 7.15
N THR A 118 1.66 0.45 7.50
CA THR A 118 0.73 1.57 7.70
C THR A 118 -0.11 1.35 8.96
N PRO A 119 -0.26 2.38 9.82
CA PRO A 119 -1.21 2.33 10.91
C PRO A 119 -2.63 2.38 10.36
N PHE A 120 -3.50 1.49 10.85
CA PHE A 120 -4.95 1.55 10.60
C PHE A 120 -5.76 1.67 11.90
N VAL A 121 -5.08 1.52 13.05
CA VAL A 121 -5.62 1.71 14.39
C VAL A 121 -4.59 2.40 15.28
N ARG A 122 -5.05 3.04 16.36
CA ARG A 122 -4.18 3.63 17.39
C ARG A 122 -3.77 2.58 18.43
N SER A 123 -2.59 2.74 19.06
CA SER A 123 -2.11 1.81 20.09
C SER A 123 -2.91 1.83 21.39
N ASP A 124 -3.70 2.89 21.62
CA ASP A 124 -4.58 3.05 22.78
C ASP A 124 -5.87 2.21 22.67
N GLY A 125 -6.06 1.47 21.56
CA GLY A 125 -7.21 0.59 21.37
C GLY A 125 -8.52 1.31 21.09
N VAL A 126 -8.49 2.65 20.90
CA VAL A 126 -9.67 3.42 20.51
C VAL A 126 -10.11 3.00 19.10
N ARG A 127 -11.31 2.44 19.04
CA ARG A 127 -12.00 1.91 17.85
C ARG A 127 -13.21 2.79 17.51
N GLY A 128 -13.74 2.67 16.30
CA GLY A 128 -15.02 3.28 15.92
C GLY A 128 -15.01 4.17 14.67
N ASN A 129 -13.90 4.25 13.94
CA ASN A 129 -13.80 4.97 12.66
C ASN A 129 -13.07 4.13 11.58
N GLU A 130 -13.23 2.81 11.64
CA GLU A 130 -12.49 1.86 10.80
C GLU A 130 -12.67 2.09 9.29
N PRO A 131 -13.87 2.41 8.75
CA PRO A 131 -13.99 2.76 7.34
C PRO A 131 -13.12 3.97 6.95
N THR A 132 -13.17 5.04 7.74
CA THR A 132 -12.33 6.24 7.53
C THR A 132 -10.85 5.89 7.65
N ASN A 133 -10.47 5.07 8.63
CA ASN A 133 -9.08 4.65 8.80
C ASN A 133 -8.60 3.81 7.60
N ALA A 134 -9.46 2.97 7.03
CA ALA A 134 -9.14 2.17 5.84
C ALA A 134 -8.93 3.05 4.61
N TYR A 135 -9.74 4.10 4.41
CA TYR A 135 -9.51 5.12 3.38
C TYR A 135 -8.15 5.81 3.60
N VAL A 136 -7.92 6.34 4.80
CA VAL A 136 -6.72 7.11 5.14
C VAL A 136 -5.44 6.28 5.04
N ALA A 137 -5.47 5.02 5.49
CA ALA A 137 -4.35 4.09 5.37
C ALA A 137 -4.09 3.74 3.90
N THR A 138 -5.13 3.43 3.12
CA THR A 138 -4.98 3.17 1.67
C THR A 138 -4.39 4.39 0.95
N ARG A 139 -4.87 5.60 1.25
CA ARG A 139 -4.30 6.86 0.73
C ARG A 139 -2.82 6.99 1.08
N ALA A 140 -2.44 6.75 2.33
CA ALA A 140 -1.05 6.81 2.78
C ALA A 140 -0.13 5.85 2.02
N ILE A 141 -0.59 4.62 1.79
CA ILE A 141 0.13 3.60 1.00
C ILE A 141 0.35 4.10 -0.42
N MET A 142 -0.69 4.62 -1.06
CA MET A 142 -0.61 5.10 -2.45
C MET A 142 0.25 6.36 -2.58
N ASP A 143 0.21 7.27 -1.60
CA ASP A 143 1.05 8.46 -1.56
C ASP A 143 2.53 8.10 -1.32
N LEU A 144 2.81 7.15 -0.43
CA LEU A 144 4.15 6.58 -0.26
C LEU A 144 4.65 5.94 -1.55
N TRP A 145 3.82 5.13 -2.21
CA TRP A 145 4.20 4.51 -3.48
C TRP A 145 4.50 5.57 -4.54
N ARG A 146 3.64 6.59 -4.67
CA ARG A 146 3.71 7.61 -5.71
C ARG A 146 4.88 8.58 -5.52
N PHE A 147 5.08 9.06 -4.30
CA PHE A 147 5.99 10.17 -4.01
C PHE A 147 7.16 9.79 -3.12
N GLY A 148 7.09 8.65 -2.43
CA GLY A 148 8.11 8.22 -1.50
C GLY A 148 9.43 7.86 -2.17
N LEU A 149 10.49 7.97 -1.39
CA LEU A 149 11.85 7.60 -1.76
C LEU A 149 12.33 6.47 -0.84
N TYR A 150 12.94 5.45 -1.45
CA TYR A 150 13.69 4.42 -0.72
C TYR A 150 15.12 4.37 -1.26
N ARG A 151 16.12 4.55 -0.39
CA ARG A 151 17.54 4.63 -0.77
C ARG A 151 17.79 5.53 -1.99
N ARG A 152 17.20 6.74 -1.97
CA ARG A 152 17.27 7.76 -3.05
C ARG A 152 16.61 7.37 -4.38
N ARG A 153 15.87 6.26 -4.43
CA ARG A 153 15.08 5.83 -5.61
C ARG A 153 13.59 6.07 -5.37
N ILE A 154 12.86 6.49 -6.39
CA ILE A 154 11.41 6.66 -6.31
C ILE A 154 10.73 5.30 -6.13
N ILE A 155 9.88 5.15 -5.12
CA ILE A 155 9.24 3.87 -4.78
C ILE A 155 8.39 3.33 -5.93
N ARG A 156 7.63 4.16 -6.67
CA ARG A 156 6.89 3.71 -7.87
C ARG A 156 7.75 3.11 -8.98
N ARG A 157 9.06 3.34 -8.98
CA ARG A 157 9.99 2.68 -9.91
C ARG A 157 10.45 1.32 -9.40
N LEU A 158 10.43 1.11 -8.09
CA LEU A 158 10.79 -0.11 -7.40
C LEU A 158 9.60 -1.09 -7.34
N LEU A 159 8.41 -0.60 -6.98
CA LEU A 159 7.22 -1.42 -6.76
C LEU A 159 6.22 -1.20 -7.90
N LYS A 160 5.92 -2.26 -8.64
CA LYS A 160 4.94 -2.34 -9.73
C LYS A 160 3.69 -3.09 -9.31
N SER A 161 3.78 -3.97 -8.32
CA SER A 161 2.66 -4.68 -7.73
C SER A 161 2.68 -4.61 -6.20
N ILE A 162 1.50 -4.42 -5.59
CA ILE A 162 1.33 -4.35 -4.13
C ILE A 162 0.18 -5.26 -3.72
N ALA A 163 0.44 -6.20 -2.81
CA ALA A 163 -0.60 -6.93 -2.09
C ALA A 163 -1.11 -6.09 -0.90
N MET A 164 -2.42 -5.92 -0.77
CA MET A 164 -3.04 -5.10 0.26
C MET A 164 -4.17 -5.87 0.96
N PRO A 165 -4.12 -6.02 2.30
CA PRO A 165 -5.16 -6.71 3.03
C PRO A 165 -6.41 -5.84 3.21
N PHE A 166 -7.45 -6.43 3.78
CA PHE A 166 -8.58 -5.67 4.28
C PHE A 166 -8.16 -4.87 5.52
N LEU A 167 -8.26 -3.53 5.45
CA LEU A 167 -7.68 -2.64 6.46
C LEU A 167 -8.65 -2.32 7.59
N ALA A 168 -9.27 -3.36 8.15
CA ALA A 168 -10.14 -3.23 9.31
C ALA A 168 -10.16 -4.54 10.13
N PRO A 169 -10.25 -4.46 11.47
CA PRO A 169 -10.30 -5.64 12.33
C PRO A 169 -11.61 -6.42 12.13
N ASP A 170 -11.65 -7.70 12.49
CA ASP A 170 -12.90 -8.44 12.49
C ASP A 170 -13.63 -8.30 13.84
N THR A 171 -14.42 -7.24 13.99
CA THR A 171 -15.17 -6.98 15.23
C THR A 171 -16.68 -7.01 15.08
N GLY A 172 -17.19 -7.12 13.86
CA GLY A 172 -18.63 -7.06 13.57
C GLY A 172 -19.28 -5.68 13.81
N THR A 173 -18.51 -4.65 14.14
CA THR A 173 -19.01 -3.31 14.51
C THR A 173 -19.26 -2.38 13.30
N PHE A 174 -18.90 -2.82 12.11
CA PHE A 174 -19.07 -2.06 10.86
C PHE A 174 -19.34 -2.99 9.70
N SER A 175 -19.93 -2.43 8.64
CA SER A 175 -20.18 -3.18 7.41
C SER A 175 -18.89 -3.35 6.61
N MET A 176 -18.63 -4.59 6.18
CA MET A 176 -17.56 -4.92 5.25
C MET A 176 -17.71 -4.16 3.92
N ASP A 177 -18.95 -3.93 3.46
CA ASP A 177 -19.21 -3.10 2.27
C ASP A 177 -18.68 -1.68 2.45
N THR A 178 -18.85 -1.08 3.63
CA THR A 178 -18.43 0.31 3.88
C THR A 178 -16.90 0.42 3.86
N VAL A 179 -16.19 -0.49 4.54
CA VAL A 179 -14.72 -0.52 4.52
C VAL A 179 -14.19 -0.78 3.10
N ALA A 180 -14.79 -1.73 2.37
CA ALA A 180 -14.41 -2.04 1.00
C ALA A 180 -14.55 -0.81 0.08
N LYS A 181 -15.67 -0.09 0.17
CA LYS A 181 -15.89 1.15 -0.58
C LYS A 181 -14.85 2.21 -0.26
N GLU A 182 -14.49 2.39 1.00
CA GLU A 182 -13.52 3.39 1.42
C GLU A 182 -12.09 3.06 0.94
N GLN A 183 -11.67 1.79 0.97
CA GLN A 183 -10.40 1.38 0.35
C GLN A 183 -10.41 1.60 -1.17
N LEU A 184 -11.49 1.17 -1.86
CA LEU A 184 -11.60 1.32 -3.31
C LEU A 184 -11.66 2.79 -3.74
N ARG A 185 -12.34 3.66 -2.98
CA ARG A 185 -12.37 5.10 -3.21
C ARG A 185 -10.97 5.72 -3.18
N ALA A 186 -10.16 5.37 -2.19
CA ALA A 186 -8.78 5.84 -2.11
C ALA A 186 -7.93 5.40 -3.32
N LEU A 187 -8.14 4.18 -3.81
CA LEU A 187 -7.52 3.68 -5.04
C LEU A 187 -8.03 4.42 -6.28
N GLU A 188 -9.34 4.63 -6.40
CA GLU A 188 -9.96 5.30 -7.55
C GLU A 188 -9.44 6.73 -7.71
N GLU A 189 -9.34 7.47 -6.60
CA GLU A 189 -8.77 8.82 -6.60
C GLU A 189 -7.31 8.82 -7.06
N THR A 190 -6.55 7.79 -6.65
CA THR A 190 -5.16 7.63 -7.10
C THR A 190 -5.08 7.32 -8.60
N TYR A 191 -5.85 6.36 -9.09
CA TYR A 191 -5.86 5.96 -10.50
C TYR A 191 -6.39 7.09 -11.40
N SER A 192 -7.41 7.81 -10.95
CA SER A 192 -7.99 8.94 -11.70
C SER A 192 -6.98 10.08 -11.86
N ALA A 193 -6.23 10.41 -10.81
CA ALA A 193 -5.16 11.42 -10.89
C ALA A 193 -4.07 11.02 -11.91
N TYR A 194 -3.82 9.73 -12.09
CA TYR A 194 -2.91 9.22 -13.11
C TYR A 194 -3.47 9.36 -14.52
N SER A 195 -4.71 8.91 -14.75
CA SER A 195 -5.40 9.05 -16.03
C SER A 195 -5.50 10.51 -16.47
N GLU A 196 -5.72 11.45 -15.54
CA GLU A 196 -5.72 12.88 -15.81
C GLU A 196 -4.32 13.42 -16.15
N THR A 197 -3.28 13.01 -15.40
CA THR A 197 -1.90 13.41 -15.69
C THR A 197 -1.46 12.94 -17.08
N GLN A 198 -1.82 11.70 -17.47
CA GLN A 198 -1.55 11.18 -18.80
C GLN A 198 -2.27 11.96 -19.90
N ARG A 199 -3.56 12.30 -19.70
CA ARG A 199 -4.33 13.10 -20.64
C ARG A 199 -3.75 14.50 -20.86
N ARG A 200 -3.33 15.17 -19.78
CA ARG A 200 -2.77 16.54 -19.84
C ARG A 200 -1.36 16.60 -20.44
N HIS A 201 -0.58 15.53 -20.30
CA HIS A 201 0.82 15.49 -20.73
C HIS A 201 1.14 14.21 -21.53
N PRO A 202 0.56 14.04 -22.74
CA PRO A 202 0.73 12.82 -23.53
C PRO A 202 2.20 12.55 -23.90
N TYR A 203 3.01 13.59 -24.05
CA TYR A 203 4.43 13.49 -24.40
C TYR A 203 5.33 12.93 -23.28
N LEU A 204 4.86 12.86 -22.03
CA LEU A 204 5.58 12.15 -20.95
C LEU A 204 5.72 10.65 -21.21
N SER A 205 4.95 10.09 -22.15
CA SER A 205 5.07 8.70 -22.58
C SER A 205 6.16 8.48 -23.65
N LEU A 206 6.70 9.56 -24.24
CA LEU A 206 7.58 9.52 -25.41
C LEU A 206 9.04 9.88 -25.09
N VAL A 207 9.38 10.19 -23.83
CA VAL A 207 10.76 10.57 -23.48
C VAL A 207 11.63 9.31 -23.34
N PRO A 208 12.75 9.20 -24.08
CA PRO A 208 13.65 8.05 -24.03
C PRO A 208 14.35 7.88 -22.67
N ASP A 209 14.74 6.64 -22.37
CA ASP A 209 15.44 6.28 -21.14
C ASP A 209 16.92 6.67 -21.20
N ILE A 210 17.24 7.85 -20.67
CA ILE A 210 18.62 8.38 -20.65
C ILE A 210 19.48 7.71 -19.55
N SER A 211 18.94 6.80 -18.74
CA SER A 211 19.76 6.00 -17.80
C SER A 211 20.52 4.85 -18.47
N LYS A 212 20.33 4.71 -19.80
CA LYS A 212 21.08 3.79 -20.67
C LYS A 212 22.07 4.53 -21.60
N VAL A 213 22.37 5.80 -21.32
CA VAL A 213 23.42 6.59 -21.98
C VAL A 213 24.52 6.90 -20.98
#